data_AF-A0A538NEX5-F1
#
_entry.id   AF-A0A538NEX5-F1
#
_cell.length_a   1.000
_cell.length_b   1.000
_cell.length_c   1.000
_cell.angle_alpha   90.00
_cell.angle_beta   90.00
_cell.angle_gamma   90.00
#
_symmetry.space_group_name_H-M   'P 1'
#
loop_
_entity.id
_entity.type
_entity.pdbx_description
1 polymer ?
#
loop_
_entity_poly.entity_id
_entity_poly.type
_entity_poly.pdbx_seq_one_letter_code
_entity_poly.pdbx_strand_id
1 'polypeptide(L)'
;MARLHEYQGKAILAANGFKIPRGRPASSADEAIAVAKEFAADKKAAEVVIKIQAWTTGRAGIGGVAFAKKPADVRGHAARMLAMKVGQFPVEAVLVEEKIPIEREFFLSFAIDDAARAPVIIFAAGGGTGIEERAASARRIPCDVNRGPLDSVVAEAVSSCGLSSPHAKQLAESIRKLFAAARSVEARSLEINPLVLTKDGQFVAADCRITIDDYAVARHPELGIEIAREFDHPPTALERVAYAVEQSDHRGTFYFAQLATAAAKDSKGLVGFHGAGGGGSMMSMDAIVSAEFTIANFTDTSGNPSASKVYRAARIILAQPDLVGYFGSGSGVASQEQYWSAYGLAKAFWELDLDIPAVIRLGGNTEDRAVDILRRMSELLRAPVEGYRKTDCPAMIAARFAELVAGADGNKWKPRAPRVPKFVKDPSATMLLVKSGRVWIDTAKWSQIRRAVETHSGGLIVDRPAAMGPVAALASEEFANKDSELLACDVECRLAGIEGFYLELDVPGLEELLGGAR
;
A
#
# COMPACT_ATOMS: atom_id res chain seq x y z
N MET A 1 -5.63 -5.60 2.98
CA MET A 1 -5.88 -5.79 4.41
C MET A 1 -4.60 -5.84 5.20
N ALA A 2 -4.51 -4.91 6.14
CA ALA A 2 -3.54 -4.79 7.19
C ALA A 2 -3.67 -6.00 8.13
N ARG A 3 -2.58 -6.74 8.28
CA ARG A 3 -2.57 -8.02 8.98
C ARG A 3 -1.74 -7.91 10.25
N LEU A 4 -2.22 -8.57 11.30
CA LEU A 4 -1.50 -8.70 12.56
C LEU A 4 -0.89 -10.09 12.69
N HIS A 5 0.28 -10.19 13.31
CA HIS A 5 0.81 -11.48 13.76
C HIS A 5 -0.03 -12.04 14.91
N GLU A 6 0.02 -13.35 15.14
CA GLU A 6 -0.77 -14.05 16.17
C GLU A 6 -0.53 -13.45 17.55
N TYR A 7 0.72 -13.11 17.90
CA TYR A 7 1.02 -12.51 19.21
C TYR A 7 0.35 -11.15 19.42
N GLN A 8 0.24 -10.33 18.36
CA GLN A 8 -0.47 -9.03 18.41
C GLN A 8 -1.98 -9.26 18.53
N GLY A 9 -2.53 -10.20 17.75
CA GLY A 9 -3.93 -10.58 17.84
C GLY A 9 -4.31 -11.10 19.23
N LYS A 10 -3.44 -11.91 19.84
CA LYS A 10 -3.64 -12.42 21.21
C LYS A 10 -3.65 -11.31 22.26
N ALA A 11 -2.83 -10.26 22.09
CA ALA A 11 -2.88 -9.10 22.97
C ALA A 11 -4.25 -8.39 22.90
N ILE A 12 -4.83 -8.24 21.70
CA ILE A 12 -6.18 -7.68 21.50
C ILE A 12 -7.24 -8.56 22.16
N LEU A 13 -7.15 -9.88 22.00
CA LEU A 13 -8.07 -10.82 22.64
C LEU A 13 -7.98 -10.75 24.17
N ALA A 14 -6.77 -10.71 24.73
CA ALA A 14 -6.55 -10.58 26.16
C ALA A 14 -7.13 -9.26 26.72
N ALA A 15 -6.91 -8.14 26.02
CA ALA A 15 -7.49 -6.84 26.38
C ALA A 15 -9.03 -6.85 26.37
N ASN A 16 -9.64 -7.72 25.56
CA ASN A 16 -11.09 -7.93 25.50
C ASN A 16 -11.58 -9.10 26.39
N GLY A 17 -10.76 -9.56 27.33
CA GLY A 17 -11.18 -10.50 28.37
C GLY A 17 -11.22 -11.97 27.93
N PHE A 18 -10.54 -12.34 26.85
CA PHE A 18 -10.20 -13.73 26.57
C PHE A 18 -8.99 -14.16 27.41
N LYS A 19 -9.00 -15.42 27.84
CA LYS A 19 -7.76 -16.06 28.30
C LYS A 19 -6.96 -16.50 27.07
N ILE A 20 -5.65 -16.27 27.11
CA ILE A 20 -4.70 -16.71 26.09
C ILE A 20 -3.60 -17.54 26.77
N PRO A 21 -2.91 -18.45 26.05
CA PRO A 21 -1.69 -19.06 26.56
C PRO A 21 -0.67 -17.97 26.89
N ARG A 22 0.10 -18.15 27.97
CA ARG A 22 1.26 -17.31 28.21
C ARG A 22 2.28 -17.56 27.09
N GLY A 23 2.71 -16.48 26.47
CA GLY A 23 3.69 -16.54 25.38
C GLY A 23 4.31 -15.21 25.06
N ARG A 24 5.46 -15.25 24.39
CA ARG A 24 6.14 -14.07 23.86
C ARG A 24 6.75 -14.36 22.49
N PRO A 25 6.79 -13.35 21.59
CA PRO A 25 7.56 -13.45 20.36
C PRO A 25 9.06 -13.48 20.68
N ALA A 26 9.82 -14.16 19.83
CA ALA A 26 11.27 -14.23 19.85
C ALA A 26 11.78 -14.11 18.42
N SER A 27 12.73 -13.19 18.20
CA SER A 27 13.40 -12.94 16.92
C SER A 27 14.68 -13.75 16.74
N SER A 28 15.12 -14.44 17.80
CA SER A 28 16.30 -15.30 17.78
C SER A 28 16.08 -16.58 18.57
N ALA A 29 16.90 -17.60 18.29
CA ALA A 29 16.88 -18.85 19.05
C ALA A 29 17.24 -18.65 20.53
N ASP A 30 18.10 -17.67 20.84
CA ASP A 30 18.49 -17.35 22.23
C ASP A 30 17.33 -16.71 23.00
N GLU A 31 16.60 -15.77 22.37
CA GLU A 31 15.36 -15.21 22.94
C GLU A 31 14.32 -16.31 23.17
N ALA A 32 14.12 -17.22 22.22
CA ALA A 32 13.17 -18.31 22.36
C ALA A 32 13.50 -19.22 23.57
N ILE A 33 14.79 -19.51 23.79
CA ILE A 33 15.26 -20.26 24.96
C ILE A 33 15.00 -19.49 26.25
N ALA A 34 15.26 -18.18 26.27
CA ALA A 34 15.02 -17.35 27.45
C ALA A 34 13.54 -17.39 27.86
N VAL A 35 12.63 -17.28 26.89
CA VAL A 35 11.18 -17.41 27.12
C VAL A 35 10.82 -18.78 27.69
N ALA A 36 11.32 -19.86 27.10
CA ALA A 36 11.04 -21.22 27.57
C ALA A 36 11.58 -21.49 28.98
N LYS A 37 12.77 -20.95 29.33
CA LYS A 37 13.36 -21.09 30.67
C LYS A 37 12.52 -20.42 31.75
N GLU A 38 11.95 -19.26 31.46
CA GLU A 38 11.06 -18.55 32.38
C GLU A 38 9.83 -19.40 32.73
N PHE A 39 9.19 -20.01 31.73
CA PHE A 39 8.04 -20.88 31.93
C PHE A 39 8.36 -22.15 32.73
N ALA A 40 9.57 -22.69 32.53
CA ALA A 40 10.05 -23.84 33.29
C ALA A 40 10.37 -23.48 34.76
N ALA A 41 11.01 -22.32 35.00
CA ALA A 41 11.41 -21.87 36.32
C ALA A 41 10.21 -21.65 37.25
N ASP A 42 9.12 -21.11 36.70
CA ASP A 42 7.90 -20.86 37.44
C ASP A 42 7.06 -22.14 37.70
N LYS A 43 7.55 -23.34 37.32
CA LYS A 43 6.80 -24.63 37.30
C LYS A 43 5.45 -24.53 36.56
N LYS A 44 5.36 -23.56 35.66
CA LYS A 44 4.14 -23.12 34.98
C LYS A 44 3.86 -23.97 33.75
N ALA A 45 4.91 -24.42 33.06
CA ALA A 45 4.81 -25.37 31.96
C ALA A 45 6.07 -26.24 31.85
N ALA A 46 5.89 -27.56 31.71
CA ALA A 46 6.98 -28.50 31.45
C ALA A 46 7.28 -28.66 29.94
N GLU A 47 6.45 -28.07 29.09
CA GLU A 47 6.50 -28.19 27.64
C GLU A 47 5.98 -26.88 27.02
N VAL A 48 6.66 -26.41 25.99
CA VAL A 48 6.31 -25.20 25.24
C VAL A 48 5.93 -25.55 23.80
N VAL A 49 5.17 -24.66 23.17
CA VAL A 49 4.83 -24.68 21.76
C VAL A 49 5.56 -23.52 21.08
N ILE A 50 6.18 -23.77 19.94
CA ILE A 50 6.92 -22.79 19.15
C ILE A 50 6.19 -22.67 17.81
N LYS A 51 5.74 -21.47 17.46
CA LYS A 51 4.91 -21.21 16.28
C LYS A 51 5.51 -20.09 15.43
N ILE A 52 5.67 -20.30 14.12
CA ILE A 52 6.07 -19.21 13.22
C ILE A 52 5.02 -18.09 13.23
N GLN A 53 5.49 -16.85 13.23
CA GLN A 53 4.62 -15.68 13.02
C GLN A 53 4.51 -15.42 11.52
N ALA A 54 3.45 -15.93 10.92
CA ALA A 54 3.18 -15.82 9.49
C ALA A 54 1.68 -15.63 9.23
N TRP A 55 1.32 -14.85 8.21
CA TRP A 55 -0.07 -14.56 7.84
C TRP A 55 -0.70 -15.66 6.97
N THR A 56 -0.50 -16.92 7.34
CA THR A 56 -1.05 -18.08 6.64
C THR A 56 -1.69 -19.07 7.61
N THR A 57 -2.68 -19.83 7.14
CA THR A 57 -3.25 -20.97 7.87
C THR A 57 -2.42 -22.23 7.64
N GLY A 58 -2.73 -23.33 8.32
CA GLY A 58 -2.06 -24.62 8.08
C GLY A 58 -0.57 -24.67 8.47
N ARG A 59 -0.11 -23.76 9.33
CA ARG A 59 1.31 -23.65 9.75
C ARG A 59 1.92 -24.96 10.25
N ALA A 60 1.13 -25.80 10.92
CA ALA A 60 1.59 -27.11 11.38
C ALA A 60 2.01 -28.04 10.22
N GLY A 61 1.26 -28.03 9.10
CA GLY A 61 1.52 -28.87 7.93
C GLY A 61 2.82 -28.53 7.19
N ILE A 62 3.29 -27.29 7.33
CA ILE A 62 4.58 -26.83 6.78
C ILE A 62 5.72 -26.86 7.82
N GLY A 63 5.50 -27.49 8.98
CA GLY A 63 6.50 -27.59 10.05
C GLY A 63 6.71 -26.31 10.85
N GLY A 64 5.78 -25.35 10.75
CA GLY A 64 5.78 -24.06 11.44
C GLY A 64 5.20 -24.08 12.86
N VAL A 65 4.85 -25.26 13.39
CA VAL A 65 4.43 -25.47 14.79
C VAL A 65 5.20 -26.67 15.35
N ALA A 66 5.83 -26.53 16.51
CA ALA A 66 6.60 -27.59 17.16
C ALA A 66 6.43 -27.55 18.68
N PHE A 67 6.60 -28.71 19.32
CA PHE A 67 6.53 -28.85 20.77
C PHE A 67 7.93 -29.16 21.31
N ALA A 68 8.32 -28.54 22.42
CA ALA A 68 9.64 -28.69 23.00
C ALA A 68 9.57 -28.77 24.53
N LYS A 69 10.38 -29.66 25.11
CA LYS A 69 10.54 -29.77 26.58
C LYS A 69 11.90 -29.29 27.06
N LYS A 70 12.93 -29.44 26.22
CA LYS A 70 14.31 -29.09 26.57
C LYS A 70 14.74 -27.81 25.84
N PRO A 71 15.58 -26.96 26.47
CA PRO A 71 16.14 -25.79 25.80
C PRO A 71 16.85 -26.08 24.47
N ALA A 72 17.48 -27.25 24.33
CA ALA A 72 18.13 -27.66 23.09
C ALA A 72 17.12 -27.85 21.94
N ASP A 73 15.96 -28.45 22.23
CA ASP A 73 14.88 -28.63 21.25
C ASP A 73 14.31 -27.27 20.83
N VAL A 74 14.13 -26.37 21.80
CA VAL A 74 13.67 -24.99 21.55
C VAL A 74 14.62 -24.28 20.59
N ARG A 75 15.94 -24.36 20.84
CA ARG A 75 16.96 -23.79 19.96
C ARG A 75 16.83 -24.32 18.53
N GLY A 76 16.78 -25.64 18.39
CA GLY A 76 16.73 -26.31 17.09
C GLY A 76 15.48 -25.93 16.29
N HIS A 77 14.31 -25.93 16.93
CA HIS A 77 13.06 -25.54 16.29
C HIS A 77 13.04 -24.06 15.91
N ALA A 78 13.41 -23.16 16.83
CA ALA A 78 13.41 -21.71 16.57
C ALA A 78 14.39 -21.35 15.45
N ALA A 79 15.62 -21.86 15.47
CA ALA A 79 16.61 -21.58 14.42
C ALA A 79 16.14 -22.06 13.04
N ARG A 80 15.59 -23.28 12.96
CA ARG A 80 15.01 -23.81 11.71
C ARG A 80 13.84 -22.95 11.22
N MET A 81 12.95 -22.57 12.14
CA MET A 81 11.73 -21.81 11.82
C MET A 81 12.02 -20.38 11.37
N LEU A 82 12.97 -19.69 12.00
CA LEU A 82 13.41 -18.35 11.61
C LEU A 82 14.16 -18.33 10.26
N ALA A 83 14.68 -19.49 9.82
CA ALA A 83 15.23 -19.66 8.48
C ALA A 83 14.16 -19.97 7.41
N MET A 84 12.89 -20.13 7.80
CA MET A 84 11.80 -20.41 6.85
C MET A 84 11.35 -19.15 6.11
N LYS A 85 10.75 -19.38 4.94
CA LYS A 85 10.02 -18.39 4.14
C LYS A 85 8.63 -18.94 3.83
N VAL A 86 7.60 -18.11 4.01
CA VAL A 86 6.19 -18.45 3.72
C VAL A 86 5.71 -17.55 2.59
N GLY A 87 5.49 -18.13 1.39
CA GLY A 87 5.26 -17.33 0.19
C GLY A 87 6.49 -16.45 -0.10
N GLN A 88 6.29 -15.13 -0.23
CA GLN A 88 7.40 -14.17 -0.35
C GLN A 88 7.88 -13.61 1.00
N PHE A 89 7.26 -13.96 2.12
CA PHE A 89 7.56 -13.38 3.43
C PHE A 89 8.57 -14.22 4.23
N PRO A 90 9.68 -13.63 4.71
CA PRO A 90 10.54 -14.29 5.69
C PRO A 90 9.83 -14.44 7.04
N VAL A 91 10.19 -15.46 7.81
CA VAL A 91 9.74 -15.60 9.20
C VAL A 91 10.66 -14.78 10.11
N GLU A 92 10.22 -13.60 10.53
CA GLU A 92 11.02 -12.69 11.36
C GLU A 92 10.94 -12.99 12.86
N ALA A 93 9.91 -13.72 13.28
CA ALA A 93 9.70 -14.10 14.68
C ALA A 93 9.00 -15.45 14.83
N VAL A 94 9.27 -16.11 15.96
CA VAL A 94 8.49 -17.25 16.47
C VAL A 94 7.79 -16.87 17.77
N LEU A 95 6.58 -17.34 17.98
CA LEU A 95 5.86 -17.24 19.25
C LEU A 95 6.15 -18.49 20.08
N VAL A 96 6.73 -18.29 21.26
CA VAL A 96 6.97 -19.35 22.24
C VAL A 96 5.90 -19.26 23.32
N GLU A 97 5.11 -20.31 23.45
CA GLU A 97 3.94 -20.38 24.32
C GLU A 97 3.97 -21.58 25.24
N GLU A 98 3.29 -21.49 26.37
CA GLU A 98 3.00 -22.68 27.18
C GLU A 98 2.09 -23.66 26.44
N LYS A 99 2.29 -24.96 26.67
CA LYS A 99 1.35 -25.99 26.24
C LYS A 99 0.15 -26.04 27.18
N ILE A 100 -1.05 -25.84 26.65
CA ILE A 100 -2.30 -25.92 27.41
C ILE A 100 -2.92 -27.33 27.36
N PRO A 101 -3.60 -27.78 28.45
CA PRO A 101 -4.24 -29.10 28.50
C PRO A 101 -5.62 -29.07 27.82
N ILE A 102 -5.67 -29.42 26.54
CA ILE A 102 -6.90 -29.41 25.72
C ILE A 102 -7.86 -30.54 26.15
N GLU A 103 -9.12 -30.21 26.39
CA GLU A 103 -10.24 -31.16 26.53
C GLU A 103 -11.09 -31.17 25.26
N ARG A 104 -11.45 -29.99 24.73
CA ARG A 104 -12.25 -29.85 23.51
C ARG A 104 -11.90 -28.58 22.75
N GLU A 105 -12.05 -28.62 21.42
CA GLU A 105 -11.73 -27.51 20.53
C GLU A 105 -12.98 -27.01 19.80
N PHE A 106 -13.12 -25.69 19.74
CA PHE A 106 -14.19 -24.97 19.06
C PHE A 106 -13.61 -24.03 18.01
N PHE A 107 -14.40 -23.75 16.97
CA PHE A 107 -14.08 -22.71 15.99
C PHE A 107 -14.98 -21.51 16.21
N LEU A 108 -14.38 -20.31 16.24
CA LEU A 108 -15.10 -19.07 16.44
C LEU A 108 -14.50 -17.97 15.57
N SER A 109 -15.27 -17.45 14.61
CA SER A 109 -14.80 -16.42 13.67
C SER A 109 -15.83 -15.31 13.51
N PHE A 110 -15.34 -14.08 13.34
CA PHE A 110 -16.09 -12.90 12.97
C PHE A 110 -15.64 -12.46 11.58
N ALA A 111 -16.58 -12.08 10.73
CA ALA A 111 -16.31 -11.47 9.44
C ALA A 111 -17.41 -10.47 9.07
N ILE A 112 -17.11 -9.57 8.14
CA ILE A 112 -18.14 -8.80 7.44
C ILE A 112 -18.68 -9.64 6.28
N ASP A 113 -19.99 -9.91 6.30
CA ASP A 113 -20.69 -10.59 5.21
C ASP A 113 -21.20 -9.54 4.21
N ASP A 114 -20.54 -9.46 3.05
CA ASP A 114 -20.89 -8.49 2.01
C ASP A 114 -22.27 -8.74 1.40
N ALA A 115 -22.74 -9.99 1.34
CA ALA A 115 -24.06 -10.33 0.81
C ALA A 115 -25.16 -9.90 1.80
N ALA A 116 -24.96 -10.17 3.09
CA ALA A 116 -25.88 -9.71 4.14
C ALA A 116 -25.74 -8.21 4.45
N ARG A 117 -24.62 -7.59 4.05
CA ARG A 117 -24.22 -6.22 4.40
C ARG A 117 -24.19 -6.01 5.92
N ALA A 118 -23.75 -7.02 6.65
CA ALA A 118 -23.75 -7.02 8.10
C ALA A 118 -22.60 -7.88 8.65
N PRO A 119 -22.15 -7.65 9.90
CA PRO A 119 -21.23 -8.55 10.56
C PRO A 119 -21.89 -9.91 10.85
N VAL A 120 -21.10 -10.97 10.78
CA VAL A 120 -21.53 -12.33 11.08
C VAL A 120 -20.49 -13.04 11.94
N ILE A 121 -20.96 -13.83 12.90
CA ILE A 121 -20.13 -14.79 13.61
C ILE A 121 -20.34 -16.18 13.01
N ILE A 122 -19.26 -16.87 12.68
CA ILE A 122 -19.24 -18.26 12.25
C ILE A 122 -18.74 -19.11 13.42
N PHE A 123 -19.55 -20.07 13.85
CA PHE A 123 -19.28 -20.90 15.01
C PHE A 123 -19.39 -22.38 14.65
N ALA A 124 -18.43 -23.20 15.09
CA ALA A 124 -18.53 -24.66 15.00
C ALA A 124 -18.07 -25.34 16.29
N ALA A 125 -18.80 -26.41 16.66
CA ALA A 125 -18.54 -27.18 17.88
C ALA A 125 -17.33 -28.13 17.79
N GLY A 126 -16.72 -28.24 16.60
CA GLY A 126 -15.47 -28.96 16.36
C GLY A 126 -14.47 -28.06 15.62
N GLY A 127 -13.55 -27.48 16.38
CA GLY A 127 -12.47 -26.63 15.87
C GLY A 127 -11.21 -27.40 15.45
N GLY A 128 -10.10 -26.67 15.29
CA GLY A 128 -8.81 -27.22 14.94
C GLY A 128 -8.63 -27.42 13.43
N THR A 129 -7.76 -28.36 13.06
CA THR A 129 -7.43 -28.65 11.66
C THR A 129 -8.64 -29.23 10.90
N GLY A 130 -8.78 -28.85 9.62
CA GLY A 130 -9.82 -29.37 8.72
C GLY A 130 -11.21 -28.76 8.93
N ILE A 131 -11.28 -27.55 9.51
CA ILE A 131 -12.56 -26.83 9.64
C ILE A 131 -13.14 -26.46 8.28
N GLU A 132 -12.27 -26.21 7.29
CA GLU A 132 -12.62 -25.87 5.92
C GLU A 132 -13.45 -26.97 5.25
N GLU A 133 -13.10 -28.24 5.49
CA GLU A 133 -13.85 -29.41 5.00
C GLU A 133 -15.18 -29.60 5.74
N ARG A 134 -15.32 -29.01 6.93
CA ARG A 134 -16.52 -29.09 7.79
C ARG A 134 -17.35 -27.81 7.76
N ALA A 135 -17.12 -26.90 6.81
CA ALA A 135 -17.80 -25.60 6.73
C ALA A 135 -19.33 -25.70 6.74
N ALA A 136 -19.91 -26.74 6.14
CA ALA A 136 -21.36 -26.98 6.15
C ALA A 136 -21.94 -27.25 7.55
N SER A 137 -21.11 -27.65 8.52
CA SER A 137 -21.53 -27.88 9.91
C SER A 137 -21.42 -26.62 10.80
N ALA A 138 -20.86 -25.53 10.27
CA ALA A 138 -20.72 -24.28 11.00
C ALA A 138 -22.04 -23.49 11.00
N ARG A 139 -22.38 -22.94 12.16
CA ARG A 139 -23.53 -22.03 12.32
C ARG A 139 -23.12 -20.61 12.00
N ARG A 140 -23.96 -19.90 11.26
CA ARG A 140 -23.84 -18.45 11.04
C ARG A 140 -24.76 -17.76 12.03
N ILE A 141 -24.21 -16.87 12.85
CA ILE A 141 -24.91 -16.06 13.85
C ILE A 141 -24.87 -14.61 13.34
N PRO A 142 -25.98 -14.09 12.78
CA PRO A 142 -26.05 -12.71 12.33
C PRO A 142 -25.84 -11.74 13.49
N CYS A 143 -25.18 -10.61 13.23
CA CYS A 143 -24.94 -9.57 14.22
C CYS A 143 -25.54 -8.24 13.76
N ASP A 144 -26.20 -7.54 14.68
CA ASP A 144 -26.52 -6.14 14.53
C ASP A 144 -25.22 -5.32 14.61
N VAL A 145 -25.03 -4.34 13.73
CA VAL A 145 -23.81 -3.53 13.66
C VAL A 145 -23.49 -2.83 14.99
N ASN A 146 -24.52 -2.44 15.74
CA ASN A 146 -24.35 -1.68 16.99
C ASN A 146 -24.38 -2.58 18.23
N ARG A 147 -25.20 -3.64 18.20
CA ARG A 147 -25.52 -4.46 19.38
C ARG A 147 -24.85 -5.83 19.38
N GLY A 148 -24.37 -6.32 18.24
CA GLY A 148 -23.79 -7.64 18.10
C GLY A 148 -24.83 -8.76 17.94
N PRO A 149 -24.48 -10.01 18.27
CA PRO A 149 -25.37 -11.16 18.10
C PRO A 149 -26.53 -11.14 19.11
N LEU A 150 -27.70 -11.62 18.69
CA LEU A 150 -28.85 -11.80 19.60
C LEU A 150 -28.59 -12.93 20.59
N ASP A 151 -28.88 -12.69 21.87
CA ASP A 151 -28.66 -13.67 22.95
C ASP A 151 -29.39 -15.00 22.72
N SER A 152 -30.60 -14.97 22.14
CA SER A 152 -31.36 -16.19 21.82
C SER A 152 -30.65 -17.08 20.80
N VAL A 153 -30.06 -16.48 19.76
CA VAL A 153 -29.33 -17.19 18.71
C VAL A 153 -28.01 -17.75 19.25
N VAL A 154 -27.32 -17.01 20.12
CA VAL A 154 -26.12 -17.49 20.81
C VAL A 154 -26.46 -18.67 21.73
N ALA A 155 -27.55 -18.57 22.50
CA ALA A 155 -27.99 -19.64 23.39
C ALA A 155 -28.34 -20.93 22.62
N GLU A 156 -29.00 -20.81 21.47
CA GLU A 156 -29.28 -21.94 20.56
C GLU A 156 -28.00 -22.57 20.01
N ALA A 157 -27.04 -21.75 19.56
CA ALA A 157 -25.76 -22.25 19.06
C ALA A 157 -25.01 -23.06 20.13
N VAL A 158 -25.00 -22.58 21.37
CA VAL A 158 -24.31 -23.22 22.49
C VAL A 158 -25.03 -24.46 23.01
N SER A 159 -26.37 -24.47 23.07
CA SER A 159 -27.14 -25.60 23.62
C SER A 159 -26.89 -26.89 22.84
N SER A 160 -26.64 -26.76 21.54
CA SER A 160 -26.31 -27.87 20.64
C SER A 160 -24.93 -28.52 20.89
N CYS A 161 -24.09 -27.94 21.75
CA CYS A 161 -22.73 -28.42 21.97
C CYS A 161 -22.64 -29.54 23.02
N GLY A 162 -23.70 -29.81 23.80
CA GLY A 162 -23.67 -30.84 24.85
C GLY A 162 -22.74 -30.47 26.03
N LEU A 163 -22.64 -29.18 26.35
CA LEU A 163 -21.83 -28.67 27.46
C LEU A 163 -22.62 -28.60 28.77
N SER A 164 -21.91 -28.66 29.90
CA SER A 164 -22.50 -28.34 31.21
C SER A 164 -22.98 -26.88 31.25
N SER A 165 -23.96 -26.56 32.11
CA SER A 165 -24.50 -25.19 32.20
C SER A 165 -23.42 -24.11 32.43
N PRO A 166 -22.42 -24.30 33.32
CA PRO A 166 -21.31 -23.35 33.45
C PRO A 166 -20.47 -23.18 32.18
N HIS A 167 -20.11 -24.28 31.49
CA HIS A 167 -19.32 -24.22 30.26
C HIS A 167 -20.11 -23.59 29.11
N ALA A 168 -21.40 -23.88 29.02
CA ALA A 168 -22.31 -23.24 28.07
C ALA A 168 -22.34 -21.71 28.26
N LYS A 169 -22.44 -21.23 29.52
CA LYS A 169 -22.40 -19.79 29.81
C LYS A 169 -21.07 -19.15 29.38
N GLN A 170 -19.94 -19.79 29.67
CA GLN A 170 -18.61 -19.29 29.26
C GLN A 170 -18.45 -19.26 27.73
N LEU A 171 -18.94 -20.28 27.01
CA LEU A 171 -18.91 -20.30 25.55
C LEU A 171 -19.78 -19.18 24.96
N ALA A 172 -20.99 -18.98 25.48
CA ALA A 172 -21.87 -17.89 25.06
C ALA A 172 -21.24 -16.51 25.31
N GLU A 173 -20.54 -16.35 26.44
CA GLU A 173 -19.75 -15.14 26.71
C GLU A 173 -18.61 -14.96 25.72
N SER A 174 -17.88 -16.02 25.38
CA SER A 174 -16.79 -16.00 24.40
C SER A 174 -17.30 -15.56 23.01
N ILE A 175 -18.46 -16.06 22.58
CA ILE A 175 -19.11 -15.65 21.32
C ILE A 175 -19.41 -14.15 21.33
N ARG A 176 -19.94 -13.59 22.43
CA ARG A 176 -20.22 -12.15 22.54
C ARG A 176 -18.95 -11.30 22.59
N LYS A 177 -17.94 -11.74 23.33
CA LYS A 177 -16.62 -11.08 23.42
C LYS A 177 -15.93 -10.98 22.07
N LEU A 178 -16.11 -11.98 21.19
CA LEU A 178 -15.54 -11.95 19.84
C LEU A 178 -15.99 -10.71 19.05
N PHE A 179 -17.28 -10.40 19.09
CA PHE A 179 -17.84 -9.22 18.42
C PHE A 179 -17.25 -7.93 19.01
N ALA A 180 -17.18 -7.84 20.35
CA ALA A 180 -16.60 -6.69 21.03
C ALA A 180 -15.12 -6.48 20.66
N ALA A 181 -14.33 -7.57 20.63
CA ALA A 181 -12.93 -7.55 20.25
C ALA A 181 -12.71 -7.15 18.78
N ALA A 182 -13.53 -7.68 17.86
CA ALA A 182 -13.48 -7.29 16.46
C ALA A 182 -13.80 -5.79 16.30
N ARG A 183 -14.84 -5.31 16.98
CA ARG A 183 -15.24 -3.90 16.95
C ARG A 183 -14.22 -2.95 17.59
N SER A 184 -13.51 -3.36 18.64
CA SER A 184 -12.56 -2.49 19.37
C SER A 184 -11.35 -2.08 18.52
N VAL A 185 -11.06 -2.84 17.47
CA VAL A 185 -9.95 -2.57 16.52
C VAL A 185 -10.44 -2.43 15.08
N GLU A 186 -11.76 -2.28 14.89
CA GLU A 186 -12.38 -2.20 13.55
C GLU A 186 -11.91 -3.31 12.60
N ALA A 187 -11.89 -4.55 13.11
CA ALA A 187 -11.45 -5.71 12.36
C ALA A 187 -12.41 -6.00 11.20
N ARG A 188 -11.83 -6.27 10.02
CA ARG A 188 -12.55 -6.84 8.88
C ARG A 188 -12.83 -8.32 9.07
N SER A 189 -11.91 -9.03 9.73
CA SER A 189 -12.09 -10.42 10.17
C SER A 189 -11.29 -10.71 11.44
N LEU A 190 -11.82 -11.57 12.30
CA LEU A 190 -11.18 -12.04 13.52
C LEU A 190 -11.55 -13.51 13.71
N GLU A 191 -10.58 -14.39 13.58
CA GLU A 191 -10.74 -15.84 13.75
C GLU A 191 -9.99 -16.33 14.99
N ILE A 192 -10.61 -17.20 15.79
CA ILE A 192 -10.02 -17.97 16.87
C ILE A 192 -10.17 -19.45 16.52
N ASN A 193 -9.06 -20.10 16.16
CA ASN A 193 -9.07 -21.50 15.77
C ASN A 193 -7.82 -22.27 16.27
N PRO A 194 -7.89 -22.99 17.40
CA PRO A 194 -9.08 -23.28 18.19
C PRO A 194 -9.31 -22.31 19.36
N LEU A 195 -10.59 -22.12 19.72
CA LEU A 195 -11.01 -21.76 21.07
C LEU A 195 -11.08 -23.07 21.88
N VAL A 196 -10.22 -23.21 22.87
CA VAL A 196 -10.04 -24.46 23.64
C VAL A 196 -10.83 -24.41 24.93
N LEU A 197 -11.61 -25.45 25.21
CA LEU A 197 -11.98 -25.82 26.57
C LEU A 197 -10.85 -26.68 27.14
N THR A 198 -10.23 -26.21 28.22
CA THR A 198 -9.15 -26.90 28.90
C THR A 198 -9.70 -27.92 29.91
N LYS A 199 -8.88 -28.90 30.31
CA LYS A 199 -9.25 -29.94 31.29
C LYS A 199 -9.58 -29.39 32.68
N ASP A 200 -9.16 -28.17 33.00
CA ASP A 200 -9.53 -27.42 34.21
C ASP A 200 -10.80 -26.55 34.02
N GLY A 201 -11.53 -26.74 32.92
CA GLY A 201 -12.86 -26.15 32.69
C GLY A 201 -12.84 -24.68 32.28
N GLN A 202 -11.75 -24.21 31.66
CA GLN A 202 -11.60 -22.82 31.22
C GLN A 202 -11.58 -22.72 29.69
N PHE A 203 -12.16 -21.65 29.15
CA PHE A 203 -12.02 -21.31 27.74
C PHE A 203 -10.77 -20.47 27.49
N VAL A 204 -9.94 -20.88 26.53
CA VAL A 204 -8.66 -20.25 26.16
C VAL A 204 -8.55 -20.11 24.64
N ALA A 205 -8.27 -18.92 24.14
CA ALA A 205 -8.02 -18.66 22.72
C ALA A 205 -6.59 -19.12 22.37
N ALA A 206 -6.46 -20.33 21.82
CA ALA A 206 -5.16 -20.98 21.62
C ALA A 206 -4.42 -20.48 20.37
N ASP A 207 -5.15 -19.93 19.40
CA ASP A 207 -4.64 -19.32 18.18
C ASP A 207 -5.63 -18.24 17.72
N CYS A 208 -5.15 -17.26 16.97
CA CYS A 208 -6.00 -16.28 16.33
C CYS A 208 -5.39 -15.69 15.06
N ARG A 209 -6.26 -15.22 14.18
CA ARG A 209 -5.92 -14.43 12.99
C ARG A 209 -6.82 -13.21 12.92
N ILE A 210 -6.23 -12.03 12.84
CA ILE A 210 -6.97 -10.77 12.78
C ILE A 210 -6.52 -9.97 11.57
N THR A 211 -7.49 -9.46 10.80
CA THR A 211 -7.27 -8.48 9.74
C THR A 211 -8.03 -7.21 10.06
N ILE A 212 -7.34 -6.07 9.98
CA ILE A 212 -7.90 -4.75 10.27
C ILE A 212 -8.45 -4.13 8.98
N ASP A 213 -9.51 -3.34 9.08
CA ASP A 213 -9.91 -2.48 7.96
C ASP A 213 -8.77 -1.48 7.66
N ASP A 214 -8.30 -1.46 6.40
CA ASP A 214 -7.21 -0.59 5.96
C ASP A 214 -7.53 0.90 6.25
N TYR A 215 -8.81 1.29 6.20
CA TYR A 215 -9.27 2.65 6.51
C TYR A 215 -9.34 2.98 8.01
N ALA A 216 -9.23 1.97 8.87
CA ALA A 216 -9.23 2.14 10.32
C ALA A 216 -7.83 2.29 10.90
N VAL A 217 -6.78 1.89 10.16
CA VAL A 217 -5.39 1.88 10.65
C VAL A 217 -4.96 3.23 11.23
N ALA A 218 -5.32 4.35 10.60
CA ALA A 218 -4.99 5.69 11.08
C ALA A 218 -5.64 6.04 12.43
N ARG A 219 -6.75 5.38 12.81
CA ARG A 219 -7.41 5.51 14.12
C ARG A 219 -6.82 4.58 15.18
N HIS A 220 -5.96 3.65 14.77
CA HIS A 220 -5.37 2.60 15.59
C HIS A 220 -3.82 2.61 15.54
N PRO A 221 -3.16 3.75 15.87
CA PRO A 221 -1.70 3.84 15.84
C PRO A 221 -1.01 2.85 16.79
N GLU A 222 -1.67 2.42 17.86
CA GLU A 222 -1.18 1.42 18.82
C GLU A 222 -0.94 0.04 18.20
N LEU A 223 -1.51 -0.24 17.02
CA LEU A 223 -1.31 -1.51 16.31
C LEU A 223 0.03 -1.59 15.58
N GLY A 224 0.75 -0.46 15.42
CA GLY A 224 2.07 -0.43 14.80
C GLY A 224 2.09 -0.82 13.32
N ILE A 225 0.96 -0.65 12.61
CA ILE A 225 0.82 -0.98 11.20
C ILE A 225 1.36 0.18 10.38
N GLU A 226 2.54 0.00 9.78
CA GLU A 226 3.21 1.05 9.01
C GLU A 226 2.52 1.32 7.65
N ILE A 227 2.10 0.25 6.95
CA ILE A 227 1.46 0.34 5.64
C ILE A 227 0.10 -0.38 5.68
N ALA A 228 -0.96 0.41 5.53
CA ALA A 228 -2.34 -0.07 5.42
C ALA A 228 -2.68 -0.51 3.98
N ARG A 229 -1.89 -1.44 3.42
CA ARG A 229 -2.10 -2.02 2.09
C ARG A 229 -1.80 -3.50 2.11
N GLU A 230 -2.48 -4.24 1.24
CA GLU A 230 -2.17 -5.65 1.00
C GLU A 230 -1.09 -5.78 -0.06
N PHE A 231 -0.03 -6.50 0.28
CA PHE A 231 0.97 -6.98 -0.66
C PHE A 231 1.14 -8.49 -0.46
N ASP A 232 1.58 -9.18 -1.51
CA ASP A 232 1.98 -10.58 -1.46
C ASP A 232 3.46 -10.77 -1.10
N HIS A 233 4.19 -9.66 -0.92
CA HIS A 233 5.57 -9.56 -0.43
C HIS A 233 5.72 -8.50 0.68
N PRO A 234 6.82 -8.51 1.46
CA PRO A 234 7.19 -7.38 2.31
C PRO A 234 7.27 -6.09 1.48
N PRO A 235 6.76 -4.94 1.98
CA PRO A 235 6.76 -3.70 1.21
C PRO A 235 8.16 -3.34 0.71
N THR A 236 8.29 -3.19 -0.60
CA THR A 236 9.50 -2.77 -1.29
C THR A 236 9.83 -1.31 -0.94
N ALA A 237 11.07 -0.90 -1.21
CA ALA A 237 11.47 0.48 -0.94
C ALA A 237 10.66 1.50 -1.76
N LEU A 238 10.32 1.19 -3.02
CA LEU A 238 9.47 2.05 -3.85
C LEU A 238 8.03 2.13 -3.32
N GLU A 239 7.47 1.02 -2.82
CA GLU A 239 6.13 1.03 -2.21
C GLU A 239 6.08 1.88 -0.94
N ARG A 240 7.15 1.88 -0.13
CA ARG A 240 7.27 2.75 1.05
C ARG A 240 7.31 4.23 0.67
N VAL A 241 8.12 4.59 -0.33
CA VAL A 241 8.17 5.96 -0.87
C VAL A 241 6.79 6.37 -1.41
N ALA A 242 6.13 5.50 -2.18
CA ALA A 242 4.81 5.79 -2.73
C ALA A 242 3.75 5.97 -1.65
N TYR A 243 3.76 5.13 -0.62
CA TYR A 243 2.85 5.25 0.50
C TYR A 243 3.06 6.56 1.27
N ALA A 244 4.31 6.97 1.51
CA ALA A 244 4.63 8.25 2.15
C ALA A 244 4.10 9.45 1.33
N VAL A 245 4.22 9.41 0.00
CA VAL A 245 3.65 10.43 -0.89
C VAL A 245 2.13 10.50 -0.73
N GLU A 246 1.44 9.36 -0.76
CA GLU A 246 -0.02 9.30 -0.60
C GLU A 246 -0.48 9.86 0.76
N GLN A 247 0.25 9.58 1.84
CA GLN A 247 -0.09 10.09 3.16
C GLN A 247 0.17 11.61 3.31
N SER A 248 1.01 12.21 2.46
CA SER A 248 1.41 13.62 2.56
C SER A 248 0.51 14.61 1.80
N ASP A 249 -0.28 14.12 0.85
CA ASP A 249 -1.22 14.89 0.02
C ASP A 249 -2.53 14.11 -0.08
N HIS A 250 -3.64 14.65 0.45
CA HIS A 250 -4.94 13.97 0.41
C HIS A 250 -5.82 14.38 -0.79
N ARG A 251 -5.26 15.14 -1.75
CA ARG A 251 -5.94 15.50 -3.01
C ARG A 251 -5.85 14.31 -3.97
N GLY A 252 -6.98 13.64 -4.20
CA GLY A 252 -7.06 12.40 -4.97
C GLY A 252 -6.28 11.24 -4.34
N THR A 253 -6.29 10.09 -5.01
CA THR A 253 -5.62 8.86 -4.61
C THR A 253 -4.30 8.70 -5.37
N PHE A 254 -3.29 8.17 -4.72
CA PHE A 254 -2.10 7.59 -5.33
C PHE A 254 -1.85 6.20 -4.73
N TYR A 255 -2.22 5.17 -5.47
CA TYR A 255 -1.87 3.79 -5.16
C TYR A 255 -0.69 3.34 -6.03
N PHE A 256 0.24 2.59 -5.44
CA PHE A 256 1.36 1.96 -6.13
C PHE A 256 1.61 0.59 -5.50
N ALA A 257 1.74 -0.42 -6.35
CA ALA A 257 2.24 -1.75 -6.00
C ALA A 257 3.23 -2.20 -7.07
N GLN A 258 4.38 -2.71 -6.66
CA GLN A 258 5.33 -3.30 -7.58
C GLN A 258 4.87 -4.71 -7.95
N LEU A 259 4.89 -5.03 -9.24
CA LEU A 259 4.50 -6.33 -9.78
C LEU A 259 5.76 -7.05 -10.28
N ALA A 260 5.95 -7.15 -11.60
CA ALA A 260 7.14 -7.81 -12.15
C ALA A 260 8.35 -6.86 -12.14
N THR A 261 9.52 -7.39 -11.78
CA THR A 261 10.80 -6.68 -11.87
C THR A 261 11.59 -7.02 -13.14
N ALA A 262 11.12 -8.00 -13.91
CA ALA A 262 11.69 -8.41 -15.19
C ALA A 262 10.58 -8.83 -16.14
N ALA A 263 10.80 -8.63 -17.45
CA ALA A 263 9.88 -9.11 -18.47
C ALA A 263 9.81 -10.65 -18.47
N ALA A 264 8.61 -11.21 -18.67
CA ALA A 264 8.46 -12.63 -18.92
C ALA A 264 9.20 -13.02 -20.22
N LYS A 265 9.64 -14.28 -20.33
CA LYS A 265 10.47 -14.75 -21.44
C LYS A 265 9.85 -14.50 -22.83
N ASP A 266 8.54 -14.66 -22.94
CA ASP A 266 7.79 -14.53 -24.20
C ASP A 266 7.05 -13.18 -24.29
N SER A 267 7.46 -12.19 -23.49
CA SER A 267 6.90 -10.84 -23.49
C SER A 267 7.69 -9.88 -24.39
N LYS A 268 7.01 -8.87 -24.92
CA LYS A 268 7.59 -7.74 -25.67
C LYS A 268 8.36 -6.75 -24.79
N GLY A 269 8.36 -6.94 -23.48
CA GLY A 269 9.16 -6.16 -22.54
C GLY A 269 8.41 -5.76 -21.28
N LEU A 270 9.12 -5.05 -20.41
CA LEU A 270 8.60 -4.58 -19.13
C LEU A 270 8.03 -3.16 -19.29
N VAL A 271 6.80 -2.91 -18.85
CA VAL A 271 6.10 -1.64 -19.06
C VAL A 271 5.79 -0.97 -17.73
N GLY A 272 6.15 0.30 -17.60
CA GLY A 272 5.71 1.14 -16.49
C GLY A 272 4.25 1.54 -16.71
N PHE A 273 3.37 1.14 -15.80
CA PHE A 273 1.93 1.33 -15.97
C PHE A 273 1.39 2.44 -15.06
N HIS A 274 0.59 3.35 -15.61
CA HIS A 274 -0.01 4.47 -14.88
C HIS A 274 -1.52 4.49 -15.10
N GLY A 275 -2.26 3.94 -14.14
CA GLY A 275 -3.71 3.91 -14.15
C GLY A 275 -4.36 5.21 -13.66
N ALA A 276 -5.57 5.50 -14.14
CA ALA A 276 -6.44 6.55 -13.61
C ALA A 276 -7.88 6.02 -13.39
N GLY A 277 -8.13 5.54 -12.17
CA GLY A 277 -9.37 4.94 -11.67
C GLY A 277 -9.37 3.41 -11.79
N GLY A 278 -9.46 2.71 -10.65
CA GLY A 278 -9.40 1.25 -10.53
C GLY A 278 -9.97 0.43 -11.70
N GLY A 279 -11.28 0.53 -11.99
CA GLY A 279 -11.91 -0.26 -13.05
C GLY A 279 -11.37 0.01 -14.46
N GLY A 280 -11.12 1.28 -14.81
CA GLY A 280 -10.57 1.66 -16.11
C GLY A 280 -9.09 1.31 -16.25
N SER A 281 -8.34 1.39 -15.16
CA SER A 281 -6.96 0.93 -15.08
C SER A 281 -6.87 -0.57 -15.33
N MET A 282 -7.68 -1.39 -14.66
CA MET A 282 -7.68 -2.86 -14.87
C MET A 282 -8.02 -3.24 -16.32
N MET A 283 -9.04 -2.62 -16.92
CA MET A 283 -9.34 -2.82 -18.35
C MET A 283 -8.16 -2.45 -19.26
N SER A 284 -7.37 -1.45 -18.88
CA SER A 284 -6.19 -1.02 -19.65
C SER A 284 -4.99 -1.94 -19.43
N MET A 285 -4.88 -2.57 -18.25
CA MET A 285 -3.93 -3.65 -18.00
C MET A 285 -4.24 -4.86 -18.88
N ASP A 286 -5.50 -5.25 -18.99
CA ASP A 286 -5.91 -6.35 -19.88
C ASP A 286 -5.52 -6.06 -21.33
N ALA A 287 -5.67 -4.82 -21.79
CA ALA A 287 -5.27 -4.41 -23.13
C ALA A 287 -3.75 -4.51 -23.36
N ILE A 288 -2.92 -4.07 -22.41
CA ILE A 288 -1.46 -4.11 -22.55
C ILE A 288 -0.90 -5.53 -22.39
N VAL A 289 -1.52 -6.36 -21.54
CA VAL A 289 -1.20 -7.79 -21.42
C VAL A 289 -1.62 -8.54 -22.69
N SER A 290 -2.77 -8.22 -23.26
CA SER A 290 -3.21 -8.79 -24.55
C SER A 290 -2.30 -8.36 -25.71
N ALA A 291 -1.63 -7.21 -25.58
CA ALA A 291 -0.57 -6.78 -26.49
C ALA A 291 0.79 -7.46 -26.21
N GLU A 292 0.85 -8.43 -25.29
CA GLU A 292 1.99 -9.29 -24.94
C GLU A 292 3.10 -8.58 -24.15
N PHE A 293 2.76 -7.58 -23.34
CA PHE A 293 3.70 -6.92 -22.43
C PHE A 293 3.60 -7.44 -21.00
N THR A 294 4.70 -7.31 -20.26
CA THR A 294 4.74 -7.56 -18.82
C THR A 294 4.63 -6.23 -18.08
N ILE A 295 3.72 -6.14 -17.12
CA ILE A 295 3.49 -4.91 -16.36
C ILE A 295 4.42 -4.86 -15.14
N ALA A 296 5.17 -3.77 -14.99
CA ALA A 296 6.13 -3.59 -13.90
C ALA A 296 5.48 -3.29 -12.55
N ASN A 297 4.36 -2.55 -12.59
CA ASN A 297 3.70 -2.02 -11.40
C ASN A 297 2.21 -1.83 -11.68
N PHE A 298 1.42 -1.79 -10.62
CA PHE A 298 0.10 -1.17 -10.67
C PHE A 298 0.18 0.22 -10.05
N THR A 299 -0.34 1.22 -10.75
CA THR A 299 -0.49 2.57 -10.20
C THR A 299 -1.89 3.08 -10.48
N ASP A 300 -2.49 3.75 -9.50
CA ASP A 300 -3.76 4.44 -9.67
C ASP A 300 -3.64 5.88 -9.15
N THR A 301 -3.76 6.86 -10.06
CA THR A 301 -3.94 8.27 -9.71
C THR A 301 -5.36 8.73 -10.07
N SER A 302 -6.29 8.57 -9.13
CA SER A 302 -7.72 8.85 -9.32
C SER A 302 -8.23 9.87 -8.31
N GLY A 303 -9.52 10.25 -8.39
CA GLY A 303 -10.13 11.17 -7.42
C GLY A 303 -9.65 12.63 -7.52
N ASN A 304 -9.26 13.08 -8.73
CA ASN A 304 -8.72 14.42 -8.99
C ASN A 304 -7.40 14.72 -8.23
N PRO A 305 -6.33 13.94 -8.49
CA PRO A 305 -5.04 14.14 -7.87
C PRO A 305 -4.41 15.46 -8.30
N SER A 306 -3.59 16.04 -7.43
CA SER A 306 -2.78 17.22 -7.75
C SER A 306 -1.75 16.90 -8.85
N ALA A 307 -1.33 17.91 -9.61
CA ALA A 307 -0.30 17.72 -10.63
C ALA A 307 1.02 17.25 -10.02
N SER A 308 1.34 17.73 -8.81
CA SER A 308 2.53 17.32 -8.07
C SER A 308 2.46 15.87 -7.60
N LYS A 309 1.28 15.35 -7.23
CA LYS A 309 1.07 13.93 -6.92
C LYS A 309 1.26 13.04 -8.16
N VAL A 310 0.71 13.43 -9.31
CA VAL A 310 0.91 12.70 -10.59
C VAL A 310 2.39 12.72 -11.00
N TYR A 311 3.07 13.85 -10.84
CA TYR A 311 4.52 13.96 -11.05
C TYR A 311 5.31 12.96 -10.19
N ARG A 312 5.00 12.87 -8.89
CA ARG A 312 5.66 11.92 -7.97
C ARG A 312 5.38 10.47 -8.35
N ALA A 313 4.13 10.15 -8.72
CA ALA A 313 3.78 8.83 -9.23
C ALA A 313 4.62 8.46 -10.47
N ALA A 314 4.75 9.38 -11.43
CA ALA A 314 5.56 9.17 -12.62
C ALA A 314 7.06 8.99 -12.29
N ARG A 315 7.62 9.80 -11.38
CA ARG A 315 9.00 9.66 -10.89
C ARG A 315 9.24 8.29 -10.24
N ILE A 316 8.29 7.78 -9.45
CA ILE A 316 8.40 6.47 -8.79
C ILE A 316 8.30 5.33 -9.81
N ILE A 317 7.37 5.40 -10.77
CA ILE A 317 7.27 4.40 -11.85
C ILE A 317 8.59 4.34 -12.64
N LEU A 318 9.14 5.50 -12.99
CA LEU A 318 10.41 5.65 -13.73
C LEU A 318 11.66 5.42 -12.86
N ALA A 319 11.52 5.09 -11.58
CA ALA A 319 12.64 4.59 -10.79
C ALA A 319 12.91 3.09 -11.03
N GLN A 320 11.97 2.39 -11.66
CA GLN A 320 12.12 0.99 -12.04
C GLN A 320 12.97 0.88 -13.32
N PRO A 321 14.01 0.03 -13.36
CA PRO A 321 14.87 -0.13 -14.53
C PRO A 321 14.22 -1.00 -15.62
N ASP A 322 14.86 -1.04 -16.79
CA ASP A 322 14.58 -1.96 -17.89
C ASP A 322 13.19 -1.84 -18.53
N LEU A 323 12.47 -0.75 -18.23
CA LEU A 323 11.20 -0.44 -18.89
C LEU A 323 11.43 -0.18 -20.38
N VAL A 324 10.60 -0.77 -21.24
CA VAL A 324 10.61 -0.54 -22.70
C VAL A 324 9.69 0.59 -23.11
N GLY A 325 8.81 1.04 -22.22
CA GLY A 325 7.89 2.14 -22.45
C GLY A 325 7.04 2.47 -21.22
N TYR A 326 6.35 3.59 -21.30
CA TYR A 326 5.46 4.10 -20.27
C TYR A 326 4.02 4.13 -20.78
N PHE A 327 3.13 3.37 -20.16
CA PHE A 327 1.74 3.26 -20.59
C PHE A 327 0.79 3.81 -19.53
N GLY A 328 0.08 4.88 -19.87
CA GLY A 328 -0.91 5.51 -19.00
C GLY A 328 -2.31 5.37 -19.55
N SER A 329 -3.27 4.86 -18.77
CA SER A 329 -4.66 4.79 -19.21
C SER A 329 -5.63 4.57 -18.04
N GLY A 330 -6.80 5.18 -18.12
CA GLY A 330 -7.85 5.05 -17.10
C GLY A 330 -9.21 5.50 -17.61
N SER A 331 -10.26 5.33 -16.81
CA SER A 331 -11.64 5.60 -17.26
C SER A 331 -11.88 7.10 -17.49
N GLY A 332 -11.25 7.96 -16.69
CA GLY A 332 -11.37 9.40 -16.86
C GLY A 332 -12.76 9.97 -16.55
N VAL A 333 -13.67 9.17 -15.97
CA VAL A 333 -15.09 9.53 -15.77
C VAL A 333 -15.35 10.31 -14.49
N ALA A 334 -14.35 10.46 -13.62
CA ALA A 334 -14.45 11.38 -12.48
C ALA A 334 -14.39 12.84 -12.97
N SER A 335 -14.87 13.79 -12.17
CA SER A 335 -14.67 15.25 -12.38
C SER A 335 -13.20 15.67 -12.18
N GLN A 336 -12.29 14.91 -12.77
CA GLN A 336 -10.85 15.10 -12.75
C GLN A 336 -10.45 15.92 -13.97
N GLU A 337 -9.79 17.05 -13.70
CA GLU A 337 -9.25 17.92 -14.74
C GLU A 337 -7.98 17.29 -15.32
N GLN A 338 -8.09 16.71 -16.51
CA GLN A 338 -7.03 15.88 -17.08
C GLN A 338 -5.75 16.66 -17.38
N TYR A 339 -5.83 17.98 -17.59
CA TYR A 339 -4.64 18.80 -17.80
C TYR A 339 -3.70 18.80 -16.58
N TRP A 340 -4.20 18.61 -15.34
CA TRP A 340 -3.32 18.48 -14.17
C TRP A 340 -2.47 17.23 -14.24
N SER A 341 -3.07 16.12 -14.67
CA SER A 341 -2.33 14.87 -14.92
C SER A 341 -1.30 15.05 -16.03
N ALA A 342 -1.68 15.71 -17.13
CA ALA A 342 -0.75 16.01 -18.22
C ALA A 342 0.43 16.89 -17.78
N TYR A 343 0.20 17.93 -16.97
CA TYR A 343 1.30 18.74 -16.43
C TYR A 343 2.23 17.92 -15.54
N GLY A 344 1.70 17.10 -14.63
CA GLY A 344 2.50 16.23 -13.76
C GLY A 344 3.39 15.27 -14.56
N LEU A 345 2.81 14.62 -15.57
CA LEU A 345 3.54 13.72 -16.50
C LEU A 345 4.60 14.49 -17.30
N ALA A 346 4.22 15.60 -17.92
CA ALA A 346 5.10 16.41 -18.76
C ALA A 346 6.32 16.93 -17.98
N LYS A 347 6.12 17.35 -16.73
CA LYS A 347 7.19 17.74 -15.82
C LYS A 347 8.13 16.57 -15.52
N ALA A 348 7.62 15.40 -15.18
CA ALA A 348 8.43 14.22 -14.86
C ALA A 348 9.20 13.69 -16.08
N PHE A 349 8.54 13.56 -17.22
CA PHE A 349 9.14 13.09 -18.47
C PHE A 349 10.23 14.03 -18.95
N TRP A 350 10.00 15.34 -18.81
CA TRP A 350 11.07 16.27 -19.03
C TRP A 350 12.16 16.08 -18.01
N GLU A 351 11.94 16.20 -16.71
CA GLU A 351 13.07 16.14 -15.77
C GLU A 351 13.96 14.90 -15.93
N LEU A 352 13.37 13.75 -16.23
CA LEU A 352 14.12 12.51 -16.42
C LEU A 352 14.66 12.32 -17.86
N ASP A 353 14.34 13.24 -18.76
CA ASP A 353 14.73 13.19 -20.17
C ASP A 353 14.36 11.86 -20.82
N LEU A 354 13.06 11.57 -20.78
CA LEU A 354 12.48 10.31 -21.22
C LEU A 354 12.98 9.93 -22.62
N ASP A 355 13.56 8.73 -22.71
CA ASP A 355 14.11 8.14 -23.95
C ASP A 355 13.44 6.81 -24.33
N ILE A 356 12.33 6.47 -23.69
CA ILE A 356 11.44 5.36 -24.05
C ILE A 356 10.06 5.90 -24.44
N PRO A 357 9.33 5.25 -25.37
CA PRO A 357 8.03 5.74 -25.82
C PRO A 357 7.01 5.77 -24.68
N ALA A 358 6.12 6.76 -24.72
CA ALA A 358 4.99 6.86 -23.81
C ALA A 358 3.66 7.02 -24.55
N VAL A 359 2.65 6.26 -24.14
CA VAL A 359 1.28 6.37 -24.63
C VAL A 359 0.37 6.63 -23.45
N ILE A 360 -0.30 7.78 -23.44
CA ILE A 360 -1.11 8.23 -22.32
C ILE A 360 -2.53 8.53 -22.79
N ARG A 361 -3.51 7.78 -22.29
CA ARG A 361 -4.93 8.09 -22.45
C ARG A 361 -5.46 8.81 -21.22
N LEU A 362 -5.82 10.08 -21.40
CA LEU A 362 -6.44 10.92 -20.39
C LEU A 362 -7.86 11.25 -20.83
N GLY A 363 -8.81 10.39 -20.47
CA GLY A 363 -10.23 10.66 -20.73
C GLY A 363 -10.82 11.64 -19.72
N GLY A 364 -11.77 12.48 -20.10
CA GLY A 364 -12.58 13.26 -19.14
C GLY A 364 -12.62 14.76 -19.38
N ASN A 365 -12.72 15.53 -18.31
CA ASN A 365 -12.72 17.00 -18.38
C ASN A 365 -11.40 17.48 -18.98
N THR A 366 -11.48 18.49 -19.85
CA THR A 366 -10.32 19.19 -20.42
C THR A 366 -9.28 18.27 -21.09
N GLU A 367 -9.70 17.10 -21.56
CA GLU A 367 -8.85 16.09 -22.22
C GLU A 367 -8.13 16.63 -23.46
N ASP A 368 -8.77 17.51 -24.25
CA ASP A 368 -8.13 18.12 -25.43
C ASP A 368 -6.89 18.95 -25.04
N ARG A 369 -6.97 19.70 -23.94
CA ARG A 369 -5.83 20.46 -23.41
C ARG A 369 -4.75 19.52 -22.88
N ALA A 370 -5.16 18.44 -22.21
CA ALA A 370 -4.23 17.44 -21.68
C ALA A 370 -3.41 16.78 -22.80
N VAL A 371 -4.08 16.38 -23.89
CA VAL A 371 -3.42 15.81 -25.08
C VAL A 371 -2.49 16.83 -25.75
N ASP A 372 -2.91 18.09 -25.86
CA ASP A 372 -2.06 19.14 -26.43
C ASP A 372 -0.78 19.39 -25.62
N ILE A 373 -0.86 19.39 -24.28
CA ILE A 373 0.32 19.52 -23.39
C ILE A 373 1.30 18.37 -23.65
N LEU A 374 0.82 17.13 -23.70
CA LEU A 374 1.66 15.95 -23.93
C LEU A 374 2.30 15.97 -25.32
N ARG A 375 1.54 16.35 -26.34
CA ARG A 375 2.04 16.49 -27.72
C ARG A 375 3.16 17.53 -27.81
N ARG A 376 2.95 18.74 -27.28
CA ARG A 376 3.97 19.79 -27.27
C ARG A 376 5.20 19.37 -26.45
N MET A 377 5.01 18.65 -25.35
CA MET A 377 6.10 18.13 -24.54
C MET A 377 6.95 17.09 -25.29
N SER A 378 6.32 16.24 -26.11
CA SER A 378 6.98 15.22 -26.94
C SER A 378 8.10 15.81 -27.81
N GLU A 379 7.90 17.02 -28.35
CA GLU A 379 8.88 17.73 -29.19
C GLU A 379 10.17 18.10 -28.45
N LEU A 380 10.16 18.10 -27.11
CA LEU A 380 11.29 18.42 -26.25
C LEU A 380 11.98 17.17 -25.65
N LEU A 381 11.56 15.97 -26.05
CA LEU A 381 12.02 14.68 -25.50
C LEU A 381 12.74 13.84 -26.56
N ARG A 382 13.43 12.79 -26.10
CA ARG A 382 14.20 11.88 -26.97
C ARG A 382 13.37 10.71 -27.52
N ALA A 383 12.17 10.53 -26.99
CA ALA A 383 11.23 9.50 -27.41
C ALA A 383 9.82 10.07 -27.54
N PRO A 384 8.99 9.47 -28.41
CA PRO A 384 7.64 9.97 -28.65
C PRO A 384 6.75 9.78 -27.41
N VAL A 385 6.04 10.85 -27.07
CA VAL A 385 4.93 10.85 -26.11
C VAL A 385 3.63 11.16 -26.86
N GLU A 386 2.69 10.23 -26.84
CA GLU A 386 1.39 10.36 -27.51
C GLU A 386 0.24 10.43 -26.49
N GLY A 387 -0.61 11.45 -26.65
CA GLY A 387 -1.81 11.66 -25.82
C GLY A 387 -3.08 11.22 -26.53
N TYR A 388 -3.99 10.56 -25.80
CA TYR A 388 -5.27 10.02 -26.29
C TYR A 388 -6.44 10.42 -25.38
N ARG A 389 -7.66 10.42 -25.92
CA ARG A 389 -8.89 10.89 -25.28
C ARG A 389 -9.79 9.74 -24.86
N LYS A 390 -10.92 10.04 -24.20
CA LYS A 390 -11.89 9.03 -23.77
C LYS A 390 -12.46 8.17 -24.91
N THR A 391 -12.57 8.72 -26.13
CA THR A 391 -13.09 8.01 -27.31
C THR A 391 -12.12 6.99 -27.88
N ASP A 392 -10.84 7.09 -27.53
CA ASP A 392 -9.81 6.16 -27.94
C ASP A 392 -9.85 4.95 -27.01
N CYS A 393 -10.12 3.76 -27.54
CA CYS A 393 -10.28 2.57 -26.71
C CYS A 393 -8.93 2.03 -26.22
N PRO A 394 -8.86 1.39 -25.03
CA PRO A 394 -7.62 0.83 -24.49
C PRO A 394 -6.88 -0.11 -25.44
N ALA A 395 -7.61 -0.92 -26.21
CA ALA A 395 -7.01 -1.86 -27.16
C ALA A 395 -6.27 -1.14 -28.31
N MET A 396 -6.86 -0.05 -28.83
CA MET A 396 -6.23 0.73 -29.91
C MET A 396 -4.94 1.39 -29.43
N ILE A 397 -4.96 2.03 -28.26
CA ILE A 397 -3.77 2.69 -27.72
C ILE A 397 -2.69 1.67 -27.30
N ALA A 398 -3.07 0.46 -26.86
CA ALA A 398 -2.12 -0.61 -26.54
C ALA A 398 -1.44 -1.15 -27.81
N ALA A 399 -2.20 -1.30 -28.92
CA ALA A 399 -1.63 -1.64 -30.21
C ALA A 399 -0.66 -0.57 -30.69
N ARG A 400 -1.03 0.71 -30.57
CA ARG A 400 -0.15 1.83 -30.91
C ARG A 400 1.12 1.88 -30.04
N PHE A 401 0.98 1.62 -28.74
CA PHE A 401 2.12 1.50 -27.86
C PHE A 401 3.07 0.38 -28.32
N ALA A 402 2.54 -0.76 -28.75
CA ALA A 402 3.34 -1.86 -29.27
C ALA A 402 4.14 -1.46 -30.52
N GLU A 403 3.54 -0.71 -31.44
CA GLU A 403 4.22 -0.16 -32.63
C GLU A 403 5.39 0.75 -32.24
N LEU A 404 5.17 1.67 -31.29
CA LEU A 404 6.20 2.61 -30.85
C LEU A 404 7.37 1.89 -30.15
N VAL A 405 7.07 0.88 -29.32
CA VAL A 405 8.11 0.07 -28.67
C VAL A 405 8.90 -0.73 -29.71
N ALA A 406 8.24 -1.34 -30.71
CA ALA A 406 8.92 -2.06 -31.78
C ALA A 406 9.85 -1.15 -32.60
N GLY A 407 9.48 0.13 -32.78
CA GLY A 407 10.30 1.14 -33.45
C GLY A 407 11.41 1.77 -32.59
N ALA A 408 11.50 1.44 -31.30
CA ALA A 408 12.48 2.03 -30.37
C ALA A 408 13.81 1.24 -30.29
N ASP A 409 14.08 0.35 -31.27
CA ASP A 409 15.33 -0.42 -31.43
C ASP A 409 15.82 -1.14 -30.16
N GLY A 410 14.90 -1.59 -29.31
CA GLY A 410 15.21 -2.31 -28.07
C GLY A 410 15.81 -1.44 -26.96
N ASN A 411 15.66 -0.11 -27.05
CA ASN A 411 16.07 0.79 -25.97
C ASN A 411 15.35 0.45 -24.66
N LYS A 412 16.10 0.51 -23.56
CA LYS A 412 15.60 0.20 -22.22
C LYS A 412 15.88 1.35 -21.27
N TRP A 413 14.88 1.67 -20.48
CA TRP A 413 14.94 2.74 -19.52
C TRP A 413 15.99 2.49 -18.44
N LYS A 414 16.82 3.51 -18.21
CA LYS A 414 17.77 3.56 -17.10
C LYS A 414 17.33 4.68 -16.14
N PRO A 415 17.02 4.35 -14.87
CA PRO A 415 16.72 5.34 -13.85
C PRO A 415 17.88 6.32 -13.71
N ARG A 416 17.57 7.60 -13.52
CA ARG A 416 18.56 8.67 -13.46
C ARG A 416 18.06 9.84 -12.63
N ALA A 417 19.00 10.68 -12.18
CA ALA A 417 18.67 11.91 -11.48
C ALA A 417 17.93 12.90 -12.40
N PRO A 418 17.01 13.72 -11.86
CA PRO A 418 16.34 14.74 -12.63
C PRO A 418 17.33 15.80 -13.13
N ARG A 419 17.14 16.29 -14.36
CA ARG A 419 17.89 17.43 -14.88
C ARG A 419 17.55 18.68 -14.08
N VAL A 420 18.58 19.44 -13.71
CA VAL A 420 18.45 20.72 -13.02
C VAL A 420 19.00 21.81 -13.95
N PRO A 421 18.22 22.87 -14.26
CA PRO A 421 18.70 23.99 -15.07
C PRO A 421 19.95 24.64 -14.48
N LYS A 422 20.88 25.07 -15.35
CA LYS A 422 22.17 25.63 -14.91
C LYS A 422 22.03 26.84 -13.98
N PHE A 423 21.03 27.69 -14.21
CA PHE A 423 20.81 28.92 -13.43
C PHE A 423 20.46 28.65 -11.97
N VAL A 424 20.00 27.44 -11.61
CA VAL A 424 19.71 27.07 -10.22
C VAL A 424 20.96 27.14 -9.33
N LYS A 425 22.16 27.01 -9.93
CA LYS A 425 23.44 27.14 -9.22
C LYS A 425 23.97 28.58 -9.19
N ASP A 426 23.29 29.53 -9.84
CA ASP A 426 23.70 30.93 -9.86
C ASP A 426 23.33 31.59 -8.51
N PRO A 427 24.29 32.23 -7.81
CA PRO A 427 24.02 32.92 -6.54
C PRO A 427 22.96 34.04 -6.65
N SER A 428 22.74 34.57 -7.86
CA SER A 428 21.73 35.60 -8.12
C SER A 428 20.33 35.04 -8.33
N ALA A 429 20.15 33.72 -8.46
CA ALA A 429 18.84 33.11 -8.63
C ALA A 429 17.98 33.33 -7.37
N THR A 430 16.73 33.72 -7.58
CA THR A 430 15.75 33.85 -6.51
C THR A 430 15.18 32.47 -6.19
N MET A 431 15.13 32.13 -4.90
CA MET A 431 14.54 30.89 -4.41
C MET A 431 13.33 31.18 -3.51
N LEU A 432 12.20 30.55 -3.82
CA LEU A 432 10.98 30.61 -3.00
C LEU A 432 10.61 29.20 -2.54
N LEU A 433 10.27 29.04 -1.26
CA LEU A 433 9.91 27.74 -0.70
C LEU A 433 8.48 27.33 -1.07
N VAL A 434 8.30 26.04 -1.36
CA VAL A 434 6.98 25.39 -1.40
C VAL A 434 6.96 24.18 -0.46
N LYS A 435 5.79 23.62 -0.15
CA LYS A 435 5.61 22.59 0.89
C LYS A 435 6.56 21.39 0.74
N SER A 436 6.88 21.01 -0.49
CA SER A 436 7.72 19.84 -0.80
C SER A 436 8.69 20.14 -1.93
N GLY A 437 9.34 21.29 -1.88
CA GLY A 437 10.28 21.71 -2.90
C GLY A 437 10.61 23.20 -2.88
N ARG A 438 11.12 23.69 -4.01
CA ARG A 438 11.59 25.05 -4.21
C ARG A 438 11.26 25.54 -5.62
N VAL A 439 10.84 26.79 -5.72
CA VAL A 439 10.80 27.53 -6.99
C VAL A 439 12.10 28.28 -7.15
N TRP A 440 12.72 28.14 -8.31
CA TRP A 440 13.93 28.85 -8.71
C TRP A 440 13.61 29.79 -9.87
N ILE A 441 14.07 31.03 -9.77
CA ILE A 441 13.87 32.07 -10.78
C ILE A 441 15.21 32.72 -11.11
N ASP A 442 15.55 32.77 -12.39
CA ASP A 442 16.72 33.47 -12.90
C ASP A 442 16.49 34.98 -12.83
N THR A 443 16.97 35.60 -11.74
CA THR A 443 16.81 37.05 -11.50
C THR A 443 17.46 37.89 -12.60
N ALA A 444 18.56 37.42 -13.18
CA ALA A 444 19.25 38.13 -14.26
C ALA A 444 18.41 38.19 -15.54
N LYS A 445 17.58 37.18 -15.79
CA LYS A 445 16.63 37.13 -16.91
C LYS A 445 15.23 37.60 -16.55
N TRP A 446 14.98 38.06 -15.33
CA TRP A 446 13.63 38.38 -14.85
C TRP A 446 12.88 39.33 -15.78
N SER A 447 13.53 40.40 -16.27
CA SER A 447 12.92 41.37 -17.19
C SER A 447 12.40 40.74 -18.50
N GLN A 448 13.01 39.64 -18.94
CA GLN A 448 12.65 38.91 -20.16
C GLN A 448 11.54 37.89 -19.91
N ILE A 449 11.58 37.20 -18.76
CA ILE A 449 10.66 36.08 -18.45
C ILE A 449 9.44 36.49 -17.63
N ARG A 450 9.47 37.67 -17.00
CA ARG A 450 8.46 38.16 -16.05
C ARG A 450 7.03 37.99 -16.54
N ARG A 451 6.72 38.50 -17.74
CA ARG A 451 5.36 38.50 -18.28
C ARG A 451 4.81 37.08 -18.40
N ALA A 452 5.64 36.13 -18.83
CA ALA A 452 5.24 34.75 -18.96
C ALA A 452 5.05 34.08 -17.60
N VAL A 453 5.98 34.29 -16.66
CA VAL A 453 5.89 33.74 -15.29
C VAL A 453 4.67 34.30 -14.56
N GLU A 454 4.40 35.61 -14.61
CA GLU A 454 3.21 36.23 -14.03
C GLU A 454 1.93 35.65 -14.64
N THR A 455 1.89 35.43 -15.95
CA THR A 455 0.73 34.87 -16.66
C THR A 455 0.50 33.39 -16.32
N HIS A 456 1.52 32.56 -16.47
CA HIS A 456 1.40 31.11 -16.32
C HIS A 456 1.28 30.65 -14.87
N SER A 457 1.84 31.41 -13.92
CA SER A 457 1.62 31.19 -12.49
C SER A 457 0.28 31.70 -11.99
N GLY A 458 -0.55 32.34 -12.84
CA GLY A 458 -1.82 32.94 -12.43
C GLY A 458 -1.64 34.08 -11.42
N GLY A 459 -0.53 34.82 -11.53
CA GLY A 459 -0.18 35.91 -10.62
C GLY A 459 0.35 35.47 -9.26
N LEU A 460 0.73 34.20 -9.08
CA LEU A 460 1.35 33.73 -7.84
C LEU A 460 2.76 34.29 -7.63
N ILE A 461 3.45 34.63 -8.72
CA ILE A 461 4.75 35.27 -8.71
C ILE A 461 4.61 36.61 -9.41
N VAL A 462 5.05 37.67 -8.73
CA VAL A 462 4.89 39.05 -9.17
C VAL A 462 6.15 39.84 -8.90
N ASP A 463 6.28 40.97 -9.59
CA ASP A 463 7.30 41.97 -9.31
C ASP A 463 6.78 43.02 -8.32
N ARG A 464 7.47 43.23 -7.19
CA ARG A 464 7.16 44.30 -6.24
C ARG A 464 8.31 45.31 -6.20
N PRO A 465 8.05 46.62 -6.43
CA PRO A 465 9.10 47.64 -6.47
C PRO A 465 10.01 47.68 -5.22
N ALA A 466 9.47 47.36 -4.04
CA ALA A 466 10.21 47.34 -2.78
C ALA A 466 11.14 46.12 -2.62
N ALA A 467 10.94 45.04 -3.39
CA ALA A 467 11.68 43.79 -3.26
C ALA A 467 12.82 43.66 -4.28
N MET A 468 12.92 44.57 -5.25
CA MET A 468 13.92 44.57 -6.33
C MET A 468 14.05 43.20 -7.05
N GLY A 469 12.94 42.50 -7.27
CA GLY A 469 12.95 41.17 -7.88
C GLY A 469 11.61 40.42 -7.77
N PRO A 470 11.54 39.19 -8.31
CA PRO A 470 10.35 38.35 -8.25
C PRO A 470 10.05 37.92 -6.82
N VAL A 471 8.78 38.01 -6.41
CA VAL A 471 8.31 37.60 -5.08
C VAL A 471 6.99 36.83 -5.16
N ALA A 472 6.69 36.04 -4.12
CA ALA A 472 5.39 35.42 -3.96
C ALA A 472 4.30 36.49 -3.74
N ALA A 473 3.16 36.35 -4.41
CA ALA A 473 2.02 37.27 -4.25
C ALA A 473 1.23 37.00 -2.96
N LEU A 474 1.30 35.77 -2.44
CA LEU A 474 0.59 35.28 -1.26
C LEU A 474 1.49 35.18 -0.03
N ALA A 475 0.90 34.99 1.14
CA ALA A 475 1.63 34.65 2.35
C ALA A 475 2.33 33.28 2.20
N SER A 476 3.46 33.10 2.89
CA SER A 476 4.34 31.93 2.71
C SER A 476 3.62 30.58 2.86
N GLU A 477 2.72 30.44 3.83
CA GLU A 477 1.97 29.19 4.03
C GLU A 477 0.98 28.90 2.89
N GLU A 478 0.30 29.93 2.38
CA GLU A 478 -0.65 29.77 1.28
C GLU A 478 0.09 29.49 -0.04
N PHE A 479 1.15 30.24 -0.32
CA PHE A 479 2.01 30.04 -1.48
C PHE A 479 2.62 28.63 -1.49
N ALA A 480 3.01 28.11 -0.33
CA ALA A 480 3.63 26.79 -0.23
C ALA A 480 2.72 25.64 -0.69
N ASN A 481 1.40 25.84 -0.72
CA ASN A 481 0.41 24.85 -1.17
C ASN A 481 0.03 24.98 -2.65
N LYS A 482 0.63 25.92 -3.40
CA LYS A 482 0.35 26.19 -4.82
C LYS A 482 1.26 25.44 -5.79
N ASP A 483 1.69 24.25 -5.37
CA ASP A 483 2.65 23.42 -6.09
C ASP A 483 2.16 23.00 -7.48
N SER A 484 0.85 22.79 -7.66
CA SER A 484 0.26 22.38 -8.94
C SER A 484 0.25 23.51 -9.96
N GLU A 485 -0.13 24.72 -9.55
CA GLU A 485 -0.12 25.91 -10.38
C GLU A 485 1.30 26.30 -10.78
N LEU A 486 2.25 26.24 -9.84
CA LEU A 486 3.67 26.48 -10.11
C LEU A 486 4.28 25.42 -11.03
N LEU A 487 3.82 24.16 -10.92
CA LEU A 487 4.24 23.08 -11.82
C LEU A 487 3.73 23.33 -13.23
N ALA A 488 2.46 23.72 -13.38
CA ALA A 488 1.91 24.12 -14.67
C ALA A 488 2.67 25.32 -15.27
N CYS A 489 3.05 26.30 -14.44
CA CYS A 489 3.88 27.43 -14.86
C CYS A 489 5.24 26.99 -15.40
N ASP A 490 5.92 26.06 -14.72
CA ASP A 490 7.20 25.49 -15.18
C ASP A 490 7.04 24.81 -16.55
N VAL A 491 6.03 23.95 -16.69
CA VAL A 491 5.77 23.28 -17.95
C VAL A 491 5.44 24.27 -19.07
N GLU A 492 4.55 25.25 -18.86
CA GLU A 492 4.20 26.21 -19.91
C GLU A 492 5.38 27.13 -20.29
N CYS A 493 6.20 27.58 -19.34
CA CYS A 493 7.42 28.34 -19.66
C CYS A 493 8.34 27.52 -20.55
N ARG A 494 8.54 26.23 -20.23
CA ARG A 494 9.32 25.31 -21.06
C ARG A 494 8.74 25.10 -22.45
N LEU A 495 7.43 24.87 -22.56
CA LEU A 495 6.76 24.72 -23.85
C LEU A 495 6.84 25.99 -24.70
N ALA A 496 6.98 27.15 -24.07
CA ALA A 496 7.21 28.44 -24.74
C ALA A 496 8.69 28.74 -25.04
N GLY A 497 9.62 27.84 -24.72
CA GLY A 497 11.07 28.06 -24.88
C GLY A 497 11.66 29.09 -23.91
N ILE A 498 10.96 29.36 -22.80
CA ILE A 498 11.36 30.35 -21.79
C ILE A 498 12.18 29.65 -20.72
N GLU A 499 13.48 29.94 -20.69
CA GLU A 499 14.40 29.49 -19.64
C GLU A 499 14.50 30.52 -18.52
N GLY A 500 14.57 30.05 -17.27
CA GLY A 500 14.75 30.92 -16.10
C GLY A 500 13.67 30.77 -15.03
N PHE A 501 12.75 29.83 -15.19
CA PHE A 501 11.81 29.41 -14.16
C PHE A 501 11.90 27.89 -14.00
N TYR A 502 11.99 27.39 -12.76
CA TYR A 502 12.08 25.97 -12.48
C TYR A 502 11.45 25.64 -11.13
N LEU A 503 10.50 24.72 -11.11
CA LEU A 503 9.97 24.15 -9.88
C LEU A 503 10.71 22.85 -9.58
N GLU A 504 11.52 22.84 -8.54
CA GLU A 504 12.12 21.63 -7.97
C GLU A 504 11.14 21.03 -6.96
N LEU A 505 10.70 19.78 -7.17
CA LEU A 505 9.87 19.05 -6.22
C LEU A 505 10.62 17.84 -5.67
N ASP A 506 10.59 17.68 -4.35
CA ASP A 506 11.21 16.55 -3.68
C ASP A 506 10.28 15.32 -3.71
N VAL A 507 10.91 14.14 -3.80
CA VAL A 507 10.27 12.83 -3.60
C VAL A 507 11.05 12.09 -2.51
N PRO A 508 10.83 12.43 -1.22
CA PRO A 508 11.67 11.92 -0.12
C PRO A 508 11.86 10.40 -0.15
N GLY A 509 13.12 9.97 -0.03
CA GLY A 509 13.54 8.56 -0.10
C GLY A 509 13.77 8.03 -1.52
N LEU A 510 13.30 8.70 -2.58
CA LEU A 510 13.48 8.19 -3.95
C LEU A 510 14.92 8.35 -4.45
N GLU A 511 15.55 9.50 -4.20
CA GLU A 511 16.92 9.77 -4.65
C GLU A 511 17.95 8.82 -4.04
N GLU A 512 17.74 8.42 -2.78
CA GLU A 512 18.58 7.44 -2.07
C GLU A 512 18.53 6.06 -2.76
N LEU A 513 17.36 5.66 -3.26
CA LEU A 513 17.18 4.39 -4.00
C LEU A 513 17.83 4.41 -5.38
N LEU A 514 17.98 5.60 -5.97
CA LEU A 514 18.64 5.78 -7.27
C LEU A 514 20.17 5.92 -7.16
N GLY A 515 20.73 5.74 -5.96
CA GLY A 515 22.17 5.84 -5.70
C GLY A 515 22.69 7.27 -5.60
N GLY A 516 21.81 8.26 -5.41
CA GLY A 516 22.17 9.67 -5.31
C GLY A 516 22.15 10.17 -3.86
N ALA A 517 23.33 10.30 -3.24
CA ALA A 517 23.52 11.38 -2.27
C ALA A 517 23.60 12.69 -3.08
N ARG A 518 22.73 13.67 -2.78
CA ARG A 518 22.79 15.00 -3.40
C ARG A 518 24.08 15.72 -3.07
#